data_AF-A0A6L5FJM2-F1
#
_entry.id   AF-A0A6L5FJM2-F1
#
_cell.length_a   1.000
_cell.length_b   1.000
_cell.length_c   1.000
_cell.angle_alpha   90.00
_cell.angle_beta   90.00
_cell.angle_gamma   90.00
#
_symmetry.space_group_name_H-M   'P 1'
#
loop_
_entity.id
_entity.type
_entity.pdbx_description
1 polymer ?
#
loop_
_entity_poly.entity_id
_entity_poly.type
_entity_poly.pdbx_seq_one_letter_code
_entity_poly.pdbx_strand_id
1 'polypeptide(L)'
;MKIVWDEPKRQANVVTHGLDLADAESFDWETAIVVPGHPSKDGSRRFRAIGWLGHELVTLVFSPLGTEAISVISLRPASRAERKLHGKT
;
A
#
# COMPACT_ATOMS: atom_id res chain seq x y z
N MET A 1 13.13 -7.63 2.21
CA MET A 1 12.55 -6.92 1.05
C MET A 1 12.69 -5.43 1.29
N LYS A 2 13.24 -4.66 0.34
CA LYS A 2 13.41 -3.20 0.46
C LYS A 2 12.11 -2.49 0.10
N ILE A 3 11.82 -1.38 0.77
CA ILE A 3 10.67 -0.52 0.48
C ILE A 3 11.23 0.79 -0.06
N VAL A 4 10.75 1.21 -1.23
CA VAL A 4 11.17 2.47 -1.87
C VAL A 4 9.96 3.24 -2.37
N TRP A 5 10.12 4.54 -2.58
CA TRP A 5 9.09 5.42 -3.12
C TRP A 5 9.73 6.58 -3.87
N ASP A 6 8.95 7.22 -4.74
CA ASP A 6 9.34 8.50 -5.33
C ASP A 6 9.05 9.63 -4.33
N GLU A 7 10.02 10.47 -4.01
CA GLU A 7 9.85 11.51 -3.00
C GLU A 7 8.72 12.52 -3.32
N PRO A 8 8.54 13.00 -4.57
CA PRO A 8 7.38 13.84 -4.92
C PRO A 8 6.03 13.15 -4.63
N LYS A 9 6.00 11.81 -4.75
CA LYS A 9 4.81 11.01 -4.51
C LYS A 9 4.54 10.81 -3.03
N ARG A 10 5.59 10.64 -2.22
CA ARG A 10 5.47 10.63 -0.76
C ARG A 10 4.83 11.91 -0.26
N GLN A 11 5.35 13.06 -0.68
CA GLN A 11 4.82 14.36 -0.26
C GLN A 11 3.37 14.54 -0.70
N ALA A 12 3.04 14.19 -1.96
CA ALA A 12 1.66 14.24 -2.43
C ALA A 12 0.72 13.29 -1.66
N ASN A 13 1.21 12.10 -1.27
CA ASN A 13 0.44 11.13 -0.50
C ASN A 13 0.12 11.66 0.91
N VAL A 14 1.09 12.26 1.59
CA VAL A 14 0.88 12.89 2.91
C VAL A 14 -0.20 13.97 2.81
N VAL A 15 -0.13 14.85 1.80
CA VAL A 15 -1.14 15.91 1.61
C VAL A 15 -2.53 15.33 1.31
N THR A 16 -2.61 14.28 0.49
CA THR A 16 -3.89 13.73 0.01
C THR A 16 -4.56 12.80 1.03
N HIS A 17 -3.77 12.06 1.80
CA HIS A 17 -4.25 10.95 2.62
C HIS A 17 -3.87 11.05 4.10
N GLY A 18 -3.00 11.98 4.48
CA GLY A 18 -2.53 12.16 5.87
C GLY A 18 -1.57 11.06 6.35
N LEU A 19 -1.16 10.14 5.47
CA LEU A 19 -0.25 9.03 5.78
C LEU A 19 1.04 9.16 4.99
N ASP A 20 2.16 8.84 5.63
CA ASP A 20 3.47 8.87 5.00
C ASP A 20 3.78 7.52 4.34
N LEU A 21 4.25 7.53 3.10
CA LEU A 21 4.67 6.28 2.43
C LEU A 21 5.80 5.58 3.18
N ALA A 22 6.62 6.30 3.94
CA ALA A 22 7.66 5.72 4.79
C ALA A 22 7.09 4.82 5.90
N ASP A 23 5.84 5.04 6.32
CA ASP A 23 5.19 4.20 7.33
C ASP A 23 4.93 2.77 6.83
N ALA A 24 5.06 2.53 5.51
CA ALA A 24 4.98 1.20 4.93
C ALA A 24 6.00 0.21 5.52
N GLU A 25 7.09 0.68 6.12
CA GLU A 25 8.04 -0.16 6.86
C GLU A 25 7.41 -0.83 8.10
N SER A 26 6.40 -0.19 8.69
CA SER A 26 5.67 -0.69 9.86
C SER A 26 4.36 -1.40 9.50
N PHE A 27 4.10 -1.63 8.20
CA PHE A 27 2.88 -2.29 7.74
C PHE A 27 2.92 -3.79 8.08
N ASP A 28 1.82 -4.29 8.66
CA ASP A 28 1.66 -5.71 8.98
C ASP A 28 1.33 -6.50 7.71
N TRP A 29 2.36 -7.08 7.11
CA TRP A 29 2.23 -7.94 5.93
C TRP A 29 1.70 -9.34 6.27
N GLU A 30 1.81 -9.80 7.51
CA GLU A 30 1.46 -11.17 7.90
C GLU A 30 -0.06 -11.37 7.87
N THR A 31 -0.81 -10.37 8.32
CA THR A 31 -2.28 -10.41 8.29
C THR A 31 -2.89 -9.78 7.05
N ALA A 32 -2.07 -9.22 6.15
CA ALA A 32 -2.58 -8.44 5.03
C ALA A 32 -3.22 -9.31 3.94
N ILE A 33 -4.32 -8.81 3.37
CA ILE A 33 -4.89 -9.36 2.14
C ILE A 33 -4.29 -8.63 0.95
N VAL A 34 -3.60 -9.37 0.08
CA VAL A 34 -3.03 -8.85 -1.16
C VAL A 34 -3.91 -9.21 -2.35
N VAL A 35 -4.37 -8.19 -3.09
CA VAL A 35 -5.17 -8.36 -4.31
C VAL A 35 -4.55 -7.62 -5.49
N PRO A 36 -4.80 -8.07 -6.74
CA PRO A 36 -4.44 -7.30 -7.92
C PRO A 36 -5.01 -5.88 -7.89
N GLY A 37 -4.19 -4.91 -8.28
CA GLY A 37 -4.57 -3.53 -8.51
C GLY A 37 -4.73 -3.23 -10.00
N HIS A 38 -5.17 -2.01 -10.32
CA HIS A 38 -5.16 -1.53 -11.70
C HIS A 38 -3.71 -1.36 -12.17
N PRO A 39 -3.32 -1.90 -13.34
CA PRO A 39 -2.00 -1.68 -13.91
C PRO A 39 -1.67 -0.18 -14.02
N SER A 40 -0.38 0.13 -14.02
CA SER A 40 0.07 1.49 -14.37
C SER A 40 -0.30 1.83 -15.83
N LYS A 41 -0.07 3.09 -16.20
CA LYS A 41 -0.15 3.52 -17.61
C LYS A 41 0.90 2.85 -18.51
N ASP A 42 2.04 2.48 -17.94
CA ASP A 42 3.12 1.77 -18.65
C ASP A 42 2.95 0.23 -18.66
N GLY A 43 1.85 -0.28 -18.11
CA GLY A 43 1.56 -1.71 -18.06
C GLY A 43 2.22 -2.47 -16.90
N SER A 44 3.03 -1.81 -16.06
CA SER A 44 3.56 -2.43 -14.84
C SER A 44 2.45 -2.87 -13.89
N ARG A 45 2.65 -4.05 -13.31
CA ARG A 45 1.71 -4.66 -12.37
C ARG A 45 1.69 -3.86 -11.07
N ARG A 46 0.48 -3.70 -10.52
CA ARG A 46 0.24 -3.10 -9.22
C ARG A 46 -0.60 -4.04 -8.37
N PHE A 47 -0.40 -3.95 -7.07
CA PHE A 47 -1.13 -4.71 -6.07
C PHE A 47 -1.65 -3.75 -5.00
N ARG A 48 -2.70 -4.20 -4.31
CA ARG A 48 -3.20 -3.55 -3.11
C ARG A 48 -3.04 -4.54 -1.96
N ALA A 49 -2.29 -4.16 -0.93
CA ALA A 49 -2.29 -4.83 0.35
C ALA A 49 -3.23 -4.07 1.28
N ILE A 50 -4.21 -4.78 1.85
CA ILE A 50 -5.12 -4.26 2.86
C ILE A 50 -4.69 -4.90 4.18
N GLY A 51 -4.28 -4.10 5.15
CA GLY A 51 -3.67 -4.61 6.37
C GLY A 51 -3.44 -3.50 7.40
N TRP A 52 -2.95 -3.89 8.57
CA TRP A 52 -2.80 -2.98 9.69
C TRP A 52 -1.53 -2.14 9.59
N LEU A 53 -1.66 -0.88 9.99
CA LEU A 53 -0.56 0.03 10.28
C LEU A 53 -0.81 0.55 11.71
N GLY A 54 -0.13 -0.05 12.68
CA GLY A 54 -0.47 0.13 14.09
C GLY A 54 -1.93 -0.25 14.37
N HIS A 55 -2.75 0.72 14.76
CA HIS A 55 -4.18 0.51 15.05
C HIS A 55 -5.11 0.89 13.88
N GLU A 56 -4.57 1.33 12.75
CA GLU A 56 -5.35 1.75 11.59
C GLU A 56 -5.32 0.70 10.48
N LEU A 57 -6.51 0.35 9.97
CA LEU A 57 -6.62 -0.50 8.79
C LEU A 57 -6.44 0.37 7.54
N VAL A 58 -5.37 0.10 6.78
CA VAL A 58 -4.97 0.90 5.61
C VAL A 58 -4.98 0.06 4.34
N THR A 59 -4.85 0.74 3.21
CA THR A 59 -4.59 0.13 1.90
C THR A 59 -3.29 0.70 1.34
N LEU A 60 -2.32 -0.19 1.16
CA LEU A 60 -1.02 0.09 0.56
C LEU A 60 -1.03 -0.37 -0.90
N VAL A 61 -0.82 0.55 -1.82
CA VAL A 61 -0.68 0.25 -3.26
C VAL A 61 0.81 0.19 -3.60
N PHE A 62 1.24 -0.89 -4.24
CA PHE A 62 2.65 -1.09 -4.59
C PHE A 62 2.86 -1.82 -5.91
N SER A 63 4.06 -1.68 -6.46
CA SER A 63 4.58 -2.46 -7.59
C SER A 63 5.83 -3.23 -7.17
N PRO A 64 5.96 -4.53 -7.48
CA PRO A 64 7.20 -5.26 -7.24
C PRO A 64 8.34 -4.72 -8.12
N LEU A 65 9.53 -4.63 -7.54
CA LEU A 65 10.78 -4.31 -8.21
C LEU A 65 11.70 -5.53 -8.13
N GLY A 66 11.52 -6.45 -9.10
CA GLY A 66 12.13 -7.78 -9.04
C GLY A 66 11.61 -8.58 -7.85
N THR A 67 12.51 -9.30 -7.18
CA THR A 67 12.21 -10.12 -5.99
C THR A 67 12.69 -9.48 -4.68
N GLU A 68 13.44 -8.39 -4.77
CA GLU A 68 14.14 -7.82 -3.62
C GLU A 68 13.44 -6.61 -3.00
N ALA A 69 12.60 -5.91 -3.78
CA ALA A 69 12.03 -4.64 -3.36
C ALA A 69 10.59 -4.43 -3.86
N ILE A 70 9.90 -3.48 -3.21
CA ILE A 70 8.62 -2.93 -3.68
C ILE A 70 8.71 -1.41 -3.81
N SER A 71 8.09 -0.86 -4.84
CA SER A 71 7.81 0.56 -4.99
C SER A 71 6.44 0.86 -4.40
N VAL A 72 6.39 1.62 -3.31
CA VAL A 72 5.15 2.09 -2.69
C VAL A 72 4.64 3.29 -3.48
N ILE A 73 3.37 3.18 -3.89
CA ILE A 73 2.72 4.11 -4.81
C ILE A 73 1.69 4.97 -4.09
N SER A 74 0.99 4.40 -3.10
CA SER A 74 -0.01 5.09 -2.29
C SER A 74 -0.21 4.36 -0.97
N LEU A 75 -0.45 5.13 0.09
CA LEU A 75 -0.86 4.64 1.39
C LEU A 75 -2.05 5.47 1.87
N ARG A 76 -3.16 4.82 2.17
CA ARG A 76 -4.39 5.52 2.56
C ARG A 76 -5.21 4.70 3.54
N PRO A 77 -6.12 5.33 4.31
CA PRO A 77 -7.12 4.59 5.07
C PRO A 77 -7.89 3.62 4.16
N ALA A 78 -8.15 2.41 4.69
CA ALA A 78 -8.95 1.43 3.97
C ALA A 78 -10.38 1.95 3.78
N SER A 79 -10.92 1.80 2.58
CA SER A 79 -12.33 2.10 2.31
C SER A 79 -13.25 1.13 3.05
N ARG A 80 -14.54 1.46 3.20
CA ARG A 80 -15.52 0.57 3.83
C ARG A 80 -15.55 -0.83 3.20
N ALA A 81 -15.40 -0.90 1.87
CA ALA A 81 -15.36 -2.18 1.14
C ALA A 81 -14.09 -2.97 1.47
N GLU A 82 -12.93 -2.31 1.53
CA GLU A 82 -11.65 -2.93 1.89
C GLU A 82 -11.64 -3.41 3.35
N ARG A 83 -12.21 -2.63 4.28
CA ARG A 83 -12.39 -3.05 5.68
C ARG A 83 -13.26 -4.31 5.79
N LYS A 84 -14.35 -4.37 5.02
CA LYS A 84 -15.23 -5.55 4.95
C LYS A 84 -14.51 -6.76 4.34
N LEU A 85 -13.63 -6.55 3.37
CA LEU A 85 -12.84 -7.61 2.76
C LEU A 85 -11.86 -8.22 3.76
N HIS A 86 -11.16 -7.38 4.53
CA HIS A 86 -10.22 -7.82 5.57
C HIS A 86 -10.92 -8.48 6.78
N GLY A 87 -12.06 -7.95 7.21
CA GLY A 87 -12.81 -8.45 8.37
C GLY A 87 -13.72 -9.65 8.10
N LYS A 88 -13.69 -10.24 6.89
CA LYS A 88 -14.31 -11.53 6.62
C LYS A 88 -13.30 -12.65 6.90
N THR A 89 -13.21 -13.02 8.16
CA THR A 89 -12.76 -14.35 8.60
C THR A 89 -13.85 -14.95 9.47
#